data_AF-Q552V3-F1
#
_entry.id   AF-Q552V3-F1
#
_cell.length_a   1.000
_cell.length_b   1.000
_cell.length_c   1.000
_cell.angle_alpha   90.00
_cell.angle_beta   90.00
_cell.angle_gamma   90.00
#
_symmetry.space_group_name_H-M   'P 1'
#
loop_
_entity.id
_entity.type
_entity.pdbx_description
1 polymer ?
#
loop_
_entity_poly.entity_id
_entity_poly.type
_entity_poly.pdbx_seq_one_letter_code
_entity_poly.pdbx_strand_id
1 'polypeptide(L)'
;MSTCEITSASNSLWILLDHYTKHCKISQRIHKSNNVFIGFNINERYFVIQLKSCRLAAAIGIDRYTSQHDIKLILAKKKTPFFSDYCKKAMGHGKHQEPKAREFYFNELETSIIEKGIFPLPGDKRIGCSPDRVIYTTVPGKDGVLQREGVIEIKCPLSATNFSGLKNGRKPDALANAQKIPLDYIPQIFANMACTGAQWCDYICWVPGGILL
;
A
#
# COMPACT_ATOMS: atom_id res chain seq x y z
N MET A 1 17.59 23.65 11.90
CA MET A 1 17.45 22.66 12.98
C MET A 1 16.04 22.80 13.55
N SER A 2 15.15 21.86 13.30
CA SER A 2 14.02 21.60 14.19
C SER A 2 13.94 20.08 14.36
N THR A 3 14.09 19.66 15.60
CA THR A 3 13.96 18.28 16.06
C THR A 3 12.60 18.19 16.74
N CYS A 4 11.73 17.28 16.31
CA CYS A 4 10.43 17.05 16.95
C CYS A 4 10.53 15.79 17.82
N GLU A 5 10.40 15.97 19.13
CA GLU A 5 10.38 14.94 20.16
C GLU A 5 9.04 14.17 20.13
N ILE A 6 9.11 12.84 20.24
CA ILE A 6 7.94 11.98 20.47
C ILE A 6 7.71 11.93 21.98
N THR A 7 6.67 12.60 22.47
CA THR A 7 6.15 12.33 23.81
C THR A 7 5.20 11.14 23.74
N SER A 8 5.51 10.10 24.51
CA SER A 8 4.68 8.90 24.66
C SER A 8 3.40 9.24 25.43
N ALA A 9 2.40 9.78 24.74
CA ALA A 9 1.03 9.79 25.24
C ALA A 9 0.33 8.52 24.75
N SER A 10 -0.18 7.74 25.69
CA SER A 10 -0.94 6.52 25.45
C SER A 10 -2.01 6.71 24.35
N ASN A 11 -2.00 5.82 23.36
CA ASN A 11 -3.10 5.52 22.42
C ASN A 11 -3.37 6.42 21.20
N SER A 12 -2.44 7.25 20.73
CA SER A 12 -2.56 7.83 19.38
C SER A 12 -1.23 8.33 18.84
N LEU A 13 -0.69 7.64 17.83
CA LEU A 13 0.45 8.14 17.06
C LEU A 13 -0.06 8.70 15.73
N TRP A 14 0.22 9.97 15.49
CA TRP A 14 -0.19 10.72 14.31
C TRP A 14 0.81 10.50 13.17
N ILE A 15 0.31 10.40 11.93
CA ILE A 15 1.15 10.36 10.72
C ILE A 15 1.64 11.78 10.44
N LEU A 16 2.90 12.07 10.75
CA LEU A 16 3.62 13.21 10.17
C LEU A 16 4.05 12.81 8.74
N LEU A 17 3.30 13.27 7.75
CA LEU A 17 3.70 13.28 6.34
C LEU A 17 4.70 14.43 6.14
N ASP A 18 5.93 14.27 6.61
CA ASP A 18 6.99 15.21 6.27
C ASP A 18 7.65 14.80 4.94
N HIS A 19 8.05 15.79 4.14
CA HIS A 19 8.48 15.69 2.74
C HIS A 19 9.27 14.40 2.40
N TYR A 20 8.67 13.48 1.65
CA TYR A 20 9.34 12.28 1.13
C TYR A 20 10.04 12.55 -0.22
N THR A 21 11.20 11.93 -0.38
CA THR A 21 12.35 12.34 -1.19
C THR A 21 12.21 12.22 -2.71
N LYS A 22 12.86 13.17 -3.42
CA LYS A 22 13.19 13.15 -4.84
C LYS A 22 14.12 11.97 -5.19
N HIS A 23 14.07 11.55 -6.46
CA HIS A 23 14.97 10.63 -7.17
C HIS A 23 14.62 9.13 -7.16
N CYS A 24 13.51 8.75 -7.80
CA CYS A 24 13.44 7.51 -8.57
C CYS A 24 12.67 7.80 -9.86
N LYS A 25 13.24 7.48 -11.03
CA LYS A 25 12.60 7.77 -12.32
C LYS A 25 11.39 6.87 -12.63
N ILE A 26 11.11 5.87 -11.79
CA ILE A 26 10.17 4.79 -12.11
C ILE A 26 8.98 4.76 -11.14
N SER A 27 9.06 5.43 -9.98
CA SER A 27 8.04 5.33 -8.93
C SER A 27 8.09 6.50 -7.95
N GLN A 28 7.04 6.65 -7.12
CA GLN A 28 7.10 7.48 -5.92
C GLN A 28 7.57 6.62 -4.75
N ARG A 29 8.87 6.73 -4.42
CA ARG A 29 9.49 6.00 -3.31
C ARG A 29 9.22 6.70 -1.97
N ILE A 30 8.63 5.97 -1.04
CA ILE A 30 8.46 6.39 0.35
C ILE A 30 9.47 5.62 1.21
N HIS A 31 10.27 6.34 2.00
CA HIS A 31 11.20 5.74 2.95
C HIS A 31 10.56 5.63 4.33
N LYS A 32 10.97 4.60 5.08
CA LYS A 32 10.67 4.52 6.51
C LYS A 32 11.41 5.64 7.23
N SER A 33 10.70 6.44 8.01
CA SER A 33 11.32 7.36 8.98
C SER A 33 11.43 6.67 10.34
N ASN A 34 12.35 7.14 11.19
CA ASN A 34 12.54 6.57 12.53
C ASN A 34 11.30 6.64 13.44
N ASN A 35 10.26 7.41 13.04
CA ASN A 35 9.18 7.86 13.91
C ASN A 35 7.77 7.37 13.49
N VAL A 36 7.63 6.41 12.56
CA VAL A 36 6.31 5.89 12.20
C VAL A 36 5.97 4.63 12.99
N PHE A 37 5.12 4.76 14.01
CA PHE A 37 4.45 3.63 14.67
C PHE A 37 2.97 3.67 14.31
N ILE A 38 2.42 2.54 13.85
CA ILE A 38 0.98 2.41 13.70
C ILE A 38 0.45 1.65 14.93
N GLY A 39 -0.06 2.40 15.91
CA GLY A 39 -0.71 1.83 17.09
C GLY A 39 -2.19 1.62 16.84
N PHE A 40 -2.68 0.40 17.07
CA PHE A 40 -4.11 0.09 17.06
C PHE A 40 -4.50 -0.55 18.35
N ASN A 41 -5.49 0.02 19.03
CA ASN A 41 -6.13 -0.67 20.13
C ASN A 41 -7.25 -1.56 19.57
N ILE A 42 -6.95 -2.83 19.31
CA ILE A 42 -7.97 -3.85 19.06
C ILE A 42 -8.52 -4.29 20.42
N ASN A 43 -9.33 -3.44 21.05
CA ASN A 43 -9.81 -3.61 22.43
C ASN A 43 -10.87 -4.70 22.60
N GLU A 44 -11.09 -5.54 21.58
CA GLU A 44 -12.22 -6.47 21.57
C GLU A 44 -11.80 -7.88 21.13
N ARG A 45 -12.22 -8.88 21.92
CA ARG A 45 -12.03 -10.33 21.70
C ARG A 45 -12.83 -10.87 20.51
N TYR A 46 -12.93 -10.13 19.42
CA TYR A 46 -13.48 -10.73 18.20
C TYR A 46 -12.43 -11.67 17.63
N PHE A 47 -12.85 -12.88 17.25
CA PHE A 47 -12.09 -13.79 16.40
C PHE A 47 -11.91 -13.13 15.03
N VAL A 48 -11.06 -12.09 14.98
CA VAL A 48 -10.90 -11.23 13.81
C VAL A 48 -10.05 -11.99 12.81
N ILE A 49 -10.62 -12.25 11.63
CA ILE A 49 -9.83 -12.52 10.42
C ILE A 49 -8.71 -11.48 10.36
N GLN A 50 -7.49 -11.90 10.06
CA GLN A 50 -6.36 -11.00 9.97
C GLN A 50 -6.71 -9.66 9.27
N LEU A 51 -6.60 -8.55 9.99
CA LEU A 51 -6.78 -7.21 9.46
C LEU A 51 -5.67 -6.96 8.45
N LYS A 52 -6.02 -6.89 7.17
CA LYS A 52 -5.07 -6.62 6.09
C LYS A 52 -4.73 -5.13 6.03
N SER A 53 -3.49 -4.81 5.65
CA SER A 53 -3.00 -3.43 5.48
C SER A 53 -3.91 -2.56 4.59
N CYS A 54 -4.51 -3.13 3.53
CA CYS A 54 -5.44 -2.42 2.66
C CYS A 54 -6.78 -2.00 3.33
N ARG A 55 -7.08 -2.51 4.53
CA ARG A 55 -8.27 -2.15 5.32
C ARG A 55 -7.95 -1.21 6.46
N LEU A 56 -6.69 -0.79 6.58
CA LEU A 56 -6.21 -0.04 7.72
C LEU A 56 -6.75 1.39 7.75
N ALA A 57 -6.90 2.02 6.58
CA ALA A 57 -7.53 3.33 6.47
C ALA A 57 -8.96 3.33 7.04
N ALA A 58 -9.72 2.26 6.82
CA ALA A 58 -11.07 2.12 7.38
C ALA A 58 -11.01 1.91 8.88
N ALA A 59 -10.03 1.14 9.37
CA ALA A 59 -9.83 0.92 10.80
C ALA A 59 -9.48 2.21 11.57
N ILE A 60 -8.69 3.13 10.99
CA ILE A 60 -8.42 4.45 11.59
C ILE A 60 -9.49 5.51 11.26
N GLY A 61 -10.47 5.19 10.42
CA GLY A 61 -11.57 6.10 10.10
C GLY A 61 -11.26 7.18 9.06
N ILE A 62 -10.23 6.99 8.21
CA ILE A 62 -9.92 7.91 7.10
C ILE A 62 -10.33 7.39 5.72
N ASP A 63 -10.82 6.15 5.64
CA ASP A 63 -11.31 5.57 4.38
C ASP A 63 -12.63 6.23 3.96
N ARG A 64 -12.70 6.63 2.69
CA ARG A 64 -13.83 7.38 2.12
C ARG A 64 -15.06 6.53 1.85
N TYR A 65 -14.92 5.21 1.83
CA TYR A 65 -15.95 4.27 1.38
C TYR A 65 -16.41 3.34 2.50
N THR A 66 -15.56 3.08 3.50
CA THR A 66 -15.81 2.12 4.57
C THR A 66 -15.61 2.79 5.93
N SER A 67 -16.68 2.92 6.70
CA SER A 67 -16.63 3.43 8.07
C SER A 67 -15.95 2.45 9.03
N GLN A 68 -15.51 2.94 10.20
CA GLN A 68 -15.01 2.10 11.29
C GLN A 68 -16.05 1.09 11.77
N HIS A 69 -17.34 1.43 11.74
CA HIS A 69 -18.41 0.49 12.07
C HIS A 69 -18.51 -0.63 11.03
N ASP A 70 -18.50 -0.27 9.75
CA ASP A 70 -18.62 -1.24 8.66
C ASP A 70 -17.44 -2.18 8.59
N ILE A 71 -16.21 -1.69 8.79
CA ILE A 71 -15.04 -2.57 8.77
C ILE A 71 -15.07 -3.59 9.92
N LYS A 72 -15.56 -3.23 11.11
CA LYS A 72 -15.77 -4.18 12.21
C LYS A 72 -16.75 -5.28 11.81
N LEU A 73 -17.88 -4.94 11.20
CA LEU A 73 -18.85 -5.93 10.72
C LEU A 73 -18.29 -6.81 9.59
N ILE A 74 -17.51 -6.23 8.67
CA ILE A 74 -16.85 -6.97 7.58
C ILE A 74 -15.83 -7.97 8.14
N LEU A 75 -15.00 -7.55 9.10
CA LEU A 75 -14.01 -8.42 9.75
C LEU A 75 -14.66 -9.55 10.56
N ALA A 76 -15.81 -9.26 11.18
CA ALA A 76 -16.63 -10.24 11.88
C ALA A 76 -17.48 -11.14 10.95
N LYS A 77 -17.36 -11.01 9.62
CA LYS A 77 -18.19 -11.68 8.61
C LYS A 77 -19.71 -11.44 8.77
N LYS A 78 -20.10 -10.37 9.46
CA LYS A 78 -21.50 -9.95 9.65
C LYS A 78 -22.01 -9.04 8.53
N LYS A 79 -21.10 -8.49 7.72
CA LYS A 79 -21.42 -7.65 6.56
C LYS A 79 -20.54 -8.04 5.38
N THR A 80 -21.16 -8.24 4.22
CA THR A 80 -20.44 -8.40 2.95
C THR A 80 -20.15 -7.02 2.38
N PRO A 81 -18.91 -6.72 1.95
CA PRO A 81 -18.62 -5.47 1.27
C PRO A 81 -19.45 -5.35 -0.02
N PHE A 82 -20.10 -4.20 -0.21
CA PHE A 82 -20.81 -3.89 -1.44
C PHE A 82 -19.84 -3.28 -2.45
N PHE A 83 -19.85 -3.79 -3.69
CA PHE A 83 -19.06 -3.24 -4.78
C PHE A 83 -19.99 -2.89 -5.95
N SER A 84 -19.93 -1.63 -6.40
CA SER A 84 -20.62 -1.22 -7.63
C SER A 84 -20.06 -1.95 -8.85
N ASP A 85 -20.80 -1.98 -9.95
CA ASP A 85 -20.30 -2.61 -11.19
C ASP A 85 -19.07 -1.91 -11.75
N TYR A 86 -18.96 -0.60 -11.55
CA TYR A 86 -17.74 0.13 -11.85
C TYR A 86 -16.57 -0.36 -11.00
N CYS A 87 -16.75 -0.54 -9.68
CA CYS A 87 -15.71 -1.08 -8.80
C CYS A 87 -15.29 -2.49 -9.22
N LYS A 88 -16.23 -3.37 -9.56
CA LYS A 88 -15.92 -4.73 -10.06
C LYS A 88 -15.09 -4.68 -11.34
N LYS A 89 -15.47 -3.83 -12.30
CA LYS A 89 -14.70 -3.61 -13.54
C LYS A 89 -13.30 -3.06 -13.26
N ALA A 90 -13.19 -2.09 -12.36
CA ALA A 90 -11.90 -1.51 -11.96
C ALA A 90 -10.98 -2.53 -11.28
N MET A 91 -11.52 -3.39 -10.41
CA MET A 91 -10.78 -4.49 -9.78
C MET A 91 -10.32 -5.53 -10.81
N GLY A 92 -11.21 -5.92 -11.74
CA GLY A 92 -10.87 -6.83 -12.84
C GLY A 92 -9.76 -6.28 -13.74
N HIS A 93 -9.82 -4.98 -14.06
CA HIS A 93 -8.77 -4.27 -14.79
C HIS A 93 -7.44 -4.30 -14.03
N GLY A 94 -7.46 -3.96 -12.74
CA GLY A 94 -6.27 -4.03 -11.87
C GLY A 94 -5.60 -5.40 -11.92
N LYS A 95 -6.38 -6.46 -11.71
CA LYS A 95 -5.88 -7.85 -11.73
C LYS A 95 -5.21 -8.23 -13.06
N HIS A 96 -5.73 -7.73 -14.19
CA HIS A 96 -5.16 -8.01 -15.51
C HIS A 96 -3.90 -7.18 -15.82
N GLN A 97 -3.80 -5.96 -15.30
CA GLN A 97 -2.69 -5.04 -15.59
C GLN A 97 -1.51 -5.16 -14.64
N GLU A 98 -1.75 -5.52 -13.38
CA GLU A 98 -0.71 -5.64 -12.34
C GLU A 98 0.48 -6.52 -12.75
N PRO A 99 0.31 -7.67 -13.46
CA PRO A 99 1.46 -8.43 -13.99
C PRO A 99 2.34 -7.64 -14.95
N LYS A 100 1.75 -6.85 -15.86
CA LYS A 100 2.47 -6.05 -16.85
C LYS A 100 3.21 -4.89 -16.19
N ALA A 101 2.53 -4.21 -15.26
CA ALA A 101 3.13 -3.15 -14.46
C ALA A 101 4.36 -3.64 -13.70
N ARG A 102 4.24 -4.85 -13.12
CA ARG A 102 5.31 -5.49 -12.38
C ARG A 102 6.49 -5.86 -13.28
N GLU A 103 6.23 -6.49 -14.41
CA GLU A 103 7.25 -6.85 -15.39
C GLU A 103 8.00 -5.60 -15.87
N PHE A 104 7.27 -4.54 -16.23
CA PHE A 104 7.87 -3.27 -16.61
C PHE A 104 8.77 -2.71 -15.50
N TYR A 105 8.27 -2.65 -14.26
CA TYR A 105 9.04 -2.12 -13.13
C TYR A 105 10.31 -2.94 -12.84
N PHE A 106 10.25 -4.28 -12.93
CA PHE A 106 11.40 -5.13 -12.63
C PHE A 106 12.38 -5.31 -13.77
N ASN A 107 11.96 -5.16 -15.04
CA ASN A 107 12.90 -5.12 -16.16
C ASN A 107 13.85 -3.92 -16.06
N GLU A 108 13.43 -2.85 -15.39
CA GLU A 108 14.25 -1.67 -15.13
C GLU A 108 15.10 -1.77 -13.84
N LEU A 109 14.83 -2.76 -12.98
CA LEU A 109 15.63 -3.00 -11.78
C LEU A 109 16.68 -4.07 -12.09
N GLU A 110 17.95 -3.76 -11.87
CA GLU A 110 19.10 -4.65 -12.15
C GLU A 110 19.25 -5.82 -11.15
N THR A 111 18.13 -6.43 -10.76
CA THR A 111 17.99 -7.66 -9.96
C THR A 111 17.89 -7.45 -8.46
N SER A 112 16.80 -7.96 -7.92
CA SER A 112 16.57 -8.22 -6.50
C SER A 112 15.77 -9.51 -6.42
N ILE A 113 15.90 -10.29 -5.34
CA ILE A 113 15.01 -11.44 -5.16
C ILE A 113 13.63 -10.91 -4.79
N ILE A 114 12.61 -11.41 -5.48
CA ILE A 114 11.25 -10.87 -5.42
C ILE A 114 10.30 -11.97 -5.00
N GLU A 115 9.53 -11.74 -3.94
CA GLU A 115 8.51 -12.69 -3.50
C GLU A 115 7.14 -12.04 -3.30
N LYS A 116 6.11 -12.89 -3.30
CA LYS A 116 4.75 -12.55 -2.91
C LYS A 116 4.39 -13.36 -1.66
N GLY A 117 3.63 -12.77 -0.75
CA GLY A 117 3.15 -13.50 0.43
C GLY A 117 2.22 -12.67 1.29
N ILE A 118 1.68 -13.31 2.33
CA ILE A 118 1.03 -12.62 3.44
C ILE A 118 2.05 -12.54 4.58
N PHE A 119 2.35 -11.33 5.04
CA PHE A 119 3.31 -11.09 6.11
C PHE A 119 2.54 -10.63 7.35
N PRO A 120 2.56 -11.40 8.45
CA PRO A 120 1.97 -10.94 9.70
C PRO A 120 2.79 -9.79 10.30
N LEU A 121 2.13 -8.89 11.02
CA LEU A 121 2.83 -7.88 11.81
C LEU A 121 3.66 -8.58 12.91
N PRO A 122 4.96 -8.26 13.07
CA PRO A 122 5.74 -8.75 14.19
C PRO A 122 5.06 -8.41 15.53
N GLY A 123 4.88 -9.39 16.40
CA GLY A 123 4.21 -9.21 17.70
C GLY A 123 2.68 -9.29 17.68
N ASP A 124 2.01 -9.15 16.52
CA ASP A 124 0.56 -9.31 16.41
C ASP A 124 0.13 -9.95 15.08
N LYS A 125 -0.06 -11.28 15.11
CA LYS A 125 -0.48 -12.06 13.94
C LYS A 125 -1.91 -11.76 13.47
N ARG A 126 -2.71 -11.00 14.23
CA ARG A 126 -4.05 -10.56 13.83
C ARG A 126 -3.99 -9.43 12.80
N ILE A 127 -2.83 -8.83 12.59
CA ILE A 127 -2.60 -7.84 11.54
C ILE A 127 -1.65 -8.46 10.52
N GLY A 128 -1.83 -8.12 9.24
CA GLY A 128 -0.86 -8.51 8.22
C GLY A 128 -0.98 -7.68 6.96
N CYS A 129 -0.03 -7.86 6.08
CA CYS A 129 -0.01 -7.23 4.77
C CYS A 129 0.17 -8.27 3.67
N SER A 130 -0.15 -7.88 2.45
CA SER A 130 0.15 -8.63 1.24
C SER A 130 0.58 -7.62 0.18
N PRO A 131 1.80 -7.04 0.31
CA PRO A 131 2.31 -6.10 -0.67
C PRO A 131 2.35 -6.77 -2.04
N ASP A 132 2.34 -5.97 -3.10
CA ASP A 132 2.37 -6.52 -4.45
C ASP A 132 3.65 -7.31 -4.69
N ARG A 133 4.79 -6.84 -4.15
CA ARG A 133 6.00 -7.62 -3.95
C ARG A 133 6.83 -7.13 -2.77
N VAL A 134 7.66 -8.02 -2.24
CA VAL A 134 8.79 -7.71 -1.37
C VAL A 134 10.08 -7.83 -2.17
N ILE A 135 10.96 -6.86 -1.99
CA ILE A 135 12.27 -6.75 -2.63
C ILE A 135 13.33 -7.09 -1.61
N TYR A 136 14.20 -8.04 -1.98
CA TYR A 136 15.31 -8.50 -1.18
C TYR A 136 16.65 -8.11 -1.78
N THR A 137 17.60 -7.79 -0.92
CA THR A 137 19.00 -7.63 -1.28
C THR A 137 19.88 -8.60 -0.51
N THR A 138 21.03 -8.93 -1.07
CA THR A 138 22.05 -9.72 -0.38
C THR A 138 22.71 -8.87 0.70
N VAL A 139 22.93 -9.44 1.87
CA VAL A 139 23.67 -8.75 2.93
C VAL A 139 25.17 -8.75 2.57
N PRO A 140 25.83 -7.58 2.43
CA PRO A 140 27.26 -7.53 2.13
C PRO A 140 28.08 -8.35 3.13
N GLY A 141 28.98 -9.21 2.61
CA GLY A 141 29.84 -10.08 3.41
C GLY A 141 29.13 -11.29 4.04
N LYS A 142 27.88 -11.59 3.66
CA LYS A 142 27.15 -12.78 4.11
C LYS A 142 26.50 -13.51 2.94
N ASP A 143 27.24 -14.44 2.35
CA ASP A 143 26.80 -15.22 1.20
C ASP A 143 25.46 -15.93 1.46
N GLY A 144 24.52 -15.77 0.53
CA GLY A 144 23.18 -16.37 0.61
C GLY A 144 22.23 -15.75 1.64
N VAL A 145 22.66 -14.79 2.45
CA VAL A 145 21.78 -14.11 3.42
C VAL A 145 21.04 -12.98 2.71
N LEU A 146 19.71 -13.08 2.71
CA LEU A 146 18.82 -12.09 2.14
C LEU A 146 18.22 -11.20 3.24
N GLN A 147 18.19 -9.90 2.99
CA GLN A 147 17.46 -8.95 3.81
C GLN A 147 16.34 -8.31 3.00
N ARG A 148 15.19 -8.11 3.64
CA ARG A 148 14.07 -7.37 3.04
C ARG A 148 14.44 -5.90 2.98
N GLU A 149 14.55 -5.37 1.78
CA GLU A 149 14.98 -3.99 1.55
C GLU A 149 13.77 -3.09 1.30
N GLY A 150 12.89 -3.52 0.39
CA GLY A 150 11.79 -2.71 -0.11
C GLY A 150 10.50 -3.50 -0.27
N VAL A 151 9.42 -2.78 -0.46
CA VAL A 151 8.15 -3.32 -0.95
C VAL A 151 7.65 -2.47 -2.11
N ILE A 152 6.77 -3.03 -2.95
CA ILE A 152 6.08 -2.23 -3.97
C ILE A 152 4.57 -2.35 -3.80
N GLU A 153 3.88 -1.28 -4.14
CA GLU A 153 2.43 -1.17 -4.21
C GLU A 153 2.04 -0.61 -5.57
N ILE A 154 1.44 -1.47 -6.40
CA ILE A 154 1.04 -1.20 -7.76
C ILE A 154 -0.46 -0.88 -7.78
N LYS A 155 -0.82 0.21 -8.44
CA LYS A 155 -2.21 0.55 -8.75
C LYS A 155 -2.37 0.70 -10.25
N CYS A 156 -3.40 0.08 -10.79
CA CYS A 156 -3.79 0.23 -12.19
C CYS A 156 -5.20 0.84 -12.25
N PRO A 157 -5.34 2.18 -12.13
CA PRO A 157 -6.65 2.81 -12.08
C PRO A 157 -7.34 2.78 -13.45
N LEU A 158 -8.49 2.09 -13.52
CA LEU A 158 -9.31 2.03 -14.74
C LEU A 158 -9.70 3.43 -15.26
N SER A 159 -9.98 4.39 -14.37
CA SER A 159 -10.29 5.77 -14.73
C SER A 159 -9.18 6.49 -15.49
N ALA A 160 -7.93 6.04 -15.35
CA ALA A 160 -6.77 6.63 -16.01
C ALA A 160 -6.44 5.93 -17.33
N THR A 161 -7.25 5.00 -17.81
CA THR A 161 -7.03 4.36 -19.11
C THR A 161 -7.81 5.05 -20.23
N ASN A 162 -7.23 5.07 -21.43
CA ASN A 162 -7.90 5.56 -22.64
C ASN A 162 -8.87 4.50 -23.21
N PHE A 163 -9.72 3.87 -22.39
CA PHE A 163 -10.74 2.96 -22.96
C PHE A 163 -11.87 3.78 -23.60
N SER A 164 -12.07 3.54 -24.90
CA SER A 164 -13.21 4.01 -25.69
C SER A 164 -14.59 3.62 -25.13
N GLY A 165 -14.65 2.72 -24.14
CA GLY A 165 -15.89 2.26 -23.49
C GLY A 165 -16.33 3.06 -22.25
N LEU A 166 -15.51 3.97 -21.72
CA LEU A 166 -16.00 4.99 -20.79
C LEU A 166 -16.61 6.10 -21.66
N LYS A 167 -17.89 6.45 -21.46
CA LYS A 167 -18.63 7.40 -22.33
C LYS A 167 -17.89 8.70 -22.66
N ASN A 168 -16.91 9.10 -21.85
CA ASN A 168 -16.13 10.33 -21.99
C ASN A 168 -14.61 10.07 -22.11
N GLY A 169 -14.17 8.84 -22.42
CA GLY A 169 -12.76 8.46 -22.39
C GLY A 169 -12.14 8.60 -20.99
N ARG A 170 -10.98 9.27 -20.91
CA ARG A 170 -10.24 9.55 -19.67
C ARG A 170 -10.84 10.78 -18.97
N LYS A 171 -11.03 10.75 -17.64
CA LYS A 171 -11.40 11.99 -16.92
C LYS A 171 -10.27 13.03 -17.08
N PRO A 172 -10.55 14.33 -17.24
CA PRO A 172 -9.52 15.35 -17.48
C PRO A 172 -8.40 15.35 -16.44
N ASP A 173 -8.76 15.08 -15.19
CA ASP A 173 -7.86 15.03 -14.04
C ASP A 173 -7.33 13.62 -13.73
N ALA A 174 -7.71 12.59 -14.50
CA ALA A 174 -7.42 11.20 -14.15
C ALA A 174 -5.92 10.90 -14.09
N LEU A 175 -5.11 11.44 -15.00
CA LEU A 175 -3.66 11.26 -15.00
C LEU A 175 -3.01 11.93 -13.80
N ALA A 176 -3.31 13.21 -13.60
CA ALA A 176 -2.77 14.00 -12.49
C ALA A 176 -3.15 13.42 -11.13
N ASN A 177 -4.37 12.85 -11.01
CA ASN A 177 -4.80 12.17 -9.79
C ASN A 177 -4.16 10.79 -9.64
N ALA A 178 -3.94 10.06 -10.73
CA ALA A 178 -3.31 8.75 -10.71
C ALA A 178 -1.83 8.83 -10.29
N GLN A 179 -1.14 9.93 -10.62
CA GLN A 179 0.21 10.21 -10.16
C GLN A 179 0.27 10.44 -8.65
N LYS A 180 -0.79 10.91 -7.99
CA LYS A 180 -0.76 11.18 -6.54
C LYS A 180 -1.03 9.91 -5.75
N ILE A 181 -0.33 9.73 -4.63
CA ILE A 181 -0.70 8.72 -3.64
C ILE A 181 -1.97 9.19 -2.92
N PRO A 182 -3.08 8.43 -2.99
CA PRO A 182 -4.29 8.75 -2.24
C PRO A 182 -4.02 8.71 -0.73
N LEU A 183 -4.60 9.63 0.03
CA LEU A 183 -4.41 9.71 1.48
C LEU A 183 -4.80 8.41 2.20
N ASP A 184 -5.86 7.75 1.73
CA ASP A 184 -6.34 6.45 2.23
C ASP A 184 -5.40 5.28 1.90
N TYR A 185 -4.37 5.46 1.06
CA TYR A 185 -3.37 4.43 0.77
C TYR A 185 -2.13 4.53 1.65
N ILE A 186 -1.90 5.69 2.27
CA ILE A 186 -0.77 5.93 3.16
C ILE A 186 -0.71 4.89 4.31
N PRO A 187 -1.82 4.56 5.00
CA PRO A 187 -1.78 3.52 6.04
C PRO A 187 -1.39 2.14 5.50
N GLN A 188 -1.83 1.79 4.29
CA GLN A 188 -1.47 0.51 3.66
C GLN A 188 0.04 0.44 3.41
N ILE A 189 0.62 1.51 2.87
CA ILE A 189 2.05 1.59 2.55
C ILE A 189 2.90 1.43 3.82
N PHE A 190 2.59 2.17 4.88
CA PHE A 190 3.33 2.05 6.14
C PHE A 190 3.13 0.68 6.80
N ALA A 191 1.93 0.11 6.75
CA ALA A 191 1.68 -1.21 7.30
C ALA A 191 2.43 -2.30 6.53
N ASN A 192 2.59 -2.16 5.22
CA ASN A 192 3.40 -3.08 4.44
C ASN A 192 4.86 -3.06 4.89
N MET A 193 5.46 -1.87 5.06
CA MET A 193 6.82 -1.72 5.58
C MET A 193 6.95 -2.24 7.01
N ALA A 194 5.96 -1.99 7.87
CA ALA A 194 5.96 -2.49 9.24
C ALA A 194 5.87 -4.03 9.33
N CYS A 195 4.99 -4.65 8.55
CA CYS A 195 4.80 -6.11 8.56
C CYS A 195 5.95 -6.86 7.90
N THR A 196 6.59 -6.27 6.89
CA THR A 196 7.71 -6.91 6.18
C THR A 196 9.06 -6.59 6.81
N GLY A 197 9.21 -5.44 7.46
CA GLY A 197 10.50 -4.90 7.88
C GLY A 197 11.24 -4.12 6.79
N ALA A 198 10.60 -3.87 5.63
CA ALA A 198 11.19 -3.11 4.54
C ALA A 198 11.48 -1.65 4.94
N GLN A 199 12.53 -1.09 4.33
CA GLN A 199 13.02 0.27 4.56
C GLN A 199 12.36 1.30 3.66
N TRP A 200 11.77 0.87 2.55
CA TRP A 200 11.07 1.74 1.63
C TRP A 200 9.92 1.02 0.94
N CYS A 201 8.99 1.80 0.37
CA CYS A 201 7.90 1.35 -0.47
C CYS A 201 7.86 2.16 -1.75
N ASP A 202 7.90 1.51 -2.90
CA ASP A 202 7.63 2.18 -4.18
C ASP A 202 6.15 2.10 -4.50
N TYR A 203 5.50 3.26 -4.55
CA TYR A 203 4.15 3.38 -5.10
C TYR A 203 4.23 3.55 -6.62
N ILE A 204 3.63 2.60 -7.34
CA ILE A 204 3.67 2.52 -8.80
C ILE A 204 2.25 2.68 -9.31
N CYS A 205 2.01 3.74 -10.08
CA CYS A 205 0.77 3.88 -10.81
C CYS A 205 0.96 3.48 -12.27
N TRP A 206 0.31 2.40 -12.71
CA TRP A 206 0.42 1.90 -14.08
C TRP A 206 -0.83 2.18 -14.90
N VAL A 207 -0.62 2.61 -16.14
CA VAL A 207 -1.65 2.61 -17.18
C VAL A 207 -1.12 1.88 -18.42
N PRO A 208 -1.98 1.34 -19.29
CA PRO A 208 -1.54 0.80 -20.57
C PRO A 208 -0.68 1.83 -21.32
N GLY A 209 0.60 1.51 -21.51
CA GLY A 209 1.60 2.39 -22.12
C GLY A 209 2.77 2.77 -21.21
N GLY A 210 2.67 2.59 -19.89
CA GLY A 210 3.79 2.86 -18.97
C GLY A 210 3.40 3.20 -17.54
N ILE A 211 4.41 3.43 -16.71
CA ILE A 211 4.24 3.96 -15.36
C ILE A 211 3.98 5.48 -15.44
N LEU A 212 3.00 5.95 -14.68
CA LEU A 212 2.74 7.36 -14.44
C LEU A 212 3.61 7.83 -13.27
N LEU A 213 4.48 8.80 -13.55
CA LEU A 213 5.40 9.44 -12.60
C LEU A 213 4.81 10.74 -12.06
#